data_AF-A0A446CY20-F1
#
_entry.id   AF-A0A446CY20-F1
#
_cell.length_a   1.000
_cell.length_b   1.000
_cell.length_c   1.000
_cell.angle_alpha   90.00
_cell.angle_beta   90.00
_cell.angle_gamma   90.00
#
_symmetry.space_group_name_H-M   'P 1'
#
loop_
_entity.id
_entity.type
_entity.pdbx_description
1 polymer ?
#
loop_
_entity_poly.entity_id
_entity_poly.type
_entity_poly.pdbx_seq_one_letter_code
_entity_poly.pdbx_strand_id
1 'polypeptide(L)' 'MSTPKNIPDDDPPPVPPEPPAPEECCNSGCIPCVYDVYNEALDNYRAALKAWKARHEGKSG' A
#
# COMPACT_ATOMS: atom_id res chain seq x y z
N MET A 1 -8.12 -1.84 -35.76
CA MET A 1 -8.90 -2.30 -34.60
C MET A 1 -7.95 -2.35 -33.42
N SER A 2 -7.96 -1.34 -32.55
CA SER A 2 -7.12 -1.30 -31.35
C SER A 2 -8.07 -1.08 -30.17
N THR A 3 -8.14 -2.10 -29.33
CA THR A 3 -9.03 -2.26 -28.18
C THR A 3 -9.09 -1.01 -27.28
N PRO A 4 -10.28 -0.63 -26.78
CA PRO A 4 -10.39 0.44 -25.80
C PRO A 4 -9.60 0.01 -24.55
N LYS A 5 -8.63 0.84 -24.18
CA LYS A 5 -7.88 0.73 -22.94
C LYS A 5 -8.93 0.76 -21.82
N ASN A 6 -9.21 -0.40 -21.24
CA ASN A 6 -10.08 -0.54 -20.08
C ASN A 6 -9.50 0.37 -19.00
N ILE A 7 -10.09 1.55 -18.81
CA ILE A 7 -9.73 2.50 -17.77
C ILE A 7 -10.10 1.78 -16.48
N PRO A 8 -9.15 1.24 -15.71
CA PRO A 8 -9.51 0.73 -14.40
C PRO A 8 -9.98 1.96 -13.61
N ASP A 9 -11.17 1.84 -13.02
CA ASP A 9 -11.77 2.76 -12.06
C ASP A 9 -10.75 3.77 -11.49
N ASP A 10 -10.95 5.04 -11.86
CA ASP A 10 -10.05 6.18 -11.66
C ASP A 10 -9.68 6.34 -10.18
N ASP A 11 -8.58 5.72 -9.74
CA ASP A 11 -8.03 5.65 -8.36
C ASP A 11 -8.46 4.38 -7.58
N PRO A 12 -7.83 3.20 -7.81
CA PRO A 12 -8.05 2.01 -6.98
C PRO A 12 -7.52 2.20 -5.54
N PRO A 13 -8.09 1.48 -4.55
CA PRO A 13 -7.63 1.58 -3.17
C PRO A 13 -6.16 1.14 -3.06
N PRO A 14 -5.37 1.79 -2.19
CA PRO A 14 -4.02 1.32 -1.91
C PRO A 14 -4.07 -0.09 -1.32
N VAL A 15 -3.01 -0.86 -1.55
CA VAL A 15 -2.88 -2.24 -1.09
C VAL A 15 -1.96 -2.26 0.14
N PRO A 16 -2.31 -2.99 1.21
CA PRO A 16 -1.44 -3.10 2.38
C PRO A 16 -0.12 -3.78 1.99
N PRO A 17 1.02 -3.37 2.56
CA PRO A 17 2.28 -4.08 2.38
C PRO A 17 2.16 -5.50 2.93
N GLU A 18 2.84 -6.45 2.28
CA GLU A 18 2.93 -7.80 2.81
C GLU A 18 3.89 -7.85 4.01
N PRO A 19 3.52 -8.60 5.07
CA PRO A 19 4.40 -8.75 6.23
C PRO A 19 5.67 -9.49 5.83
N PRO A 20 6.84 -9.08 6.33
CA PRO A 20 8.09 -9.74 6.01
C PRO A 20 8.11 -11.16 6.56
N ALA A 21 8.67 -12.07 5.78
CA ALA A 21 8.82 -13.46 6.20
C ALA A 21 9.85 -13.57 7.35
N PRO A 22 9.72 -14.57 8.24
CA PRO A 22 10.66 -14.76 9.34
C PRO A 22 12.10 -15.04 8.86
N GLU A 23 12.26 -15.57 7.64
CA GLU A 23 13.55 -15.79 7.00
C GLU A 23 14.24 -14.50 6.50
N GLU A 24 13.46 -13.45 6.22
CA GLU A 24 14.00 -12.12 5.88
C GLU A 24 14.45 -11.35 7.13
N CYS A 25 13.92 -11.74 8.30
CA CYS A 25 14.47 -11.30 9.56
C CYS A 25 15.84 -11.96 9.76
N CYS A 26 16.89 -11.16 9.58
CA CYS A 26 18.28 -11.52 9.85
C CYS A 26 18.55 -11.98 11.32
N ASN A 27 17.58 -11.79 12.23
CA ASN A 27 17.61 -12.19 13.66
C ASN A 27 18.83 -11.71 14.48
N SER A 28 19.73 -10.94 13.86
CA SER A 28 21.04 -10.54 14.39
C SER A 28 21.21 -9.02 14.40
N GLY A 29 20.13 -8.27 14.17
CA GLY A 29 20.15 -6.80 14.19
C GLY A 29 20.63 -6.15 12.88
N CYS A 30 20.30 -6.73 11.72
CA CYS A 30 20.55 -6.07 10.44
C CYS A 30 19.87 -4.69 10.39
N ILE A 31 20.56 -3.68 9.86
CA ILE A 31 20.04 -2.31 9.68
C ILE A 31 19.96 -2.01 8.18
N PRO A 32 18.78 -1.61 7.67
CA PRO A 32 17.52 -1.43 8.40
C PRO A 32 16.85 -2.76 8.78
N CYS A 33 16.18 -2.79 9.94
CA CYS A 33 15.38 -3.95 10.32
C CYS A 33 14.22 -4.11 9.33
N VAL A 34 13.98 -5.32 8.85
CA VAL A 34 12.88 -5.58 7.91
C VAL A 34 11.52 -5.16 8.46
N TYR A 35 11.34 -5.27 9.79
CA TYR A 35 10.14 -4.80 10.46
C TYR A 35 10.05 -3.26 10.51
N ASP A 36 11.18 -2.55 10.59
CA ASP A 36 11.16 -1.07 10.54
C ASP A 36 10.71 -0.59 9.16
N VAL A 37 11.25 -1.19 8.09
CA VAL A 37 10.83 -0.90 6.71
C VAL A 37 9.35 -1.23 6.51
N TYR A 38 8.91 -2.37 7.00
CA TYR A 38 7.50 -2.77 6.93
C TYR A 38 6.57 -1.81 7.69
N ASN A 39 6.98 -1.37 8.88
CA ASN A 39 6.21 -0.42 9.68
C ASN A 39 6.09 0.95 8.99
N GLU A 40 7.16 1.43 8.37
CA GLU A 40 7.14 2.65 7.57
C GLU A 40 6.21 2.50 6.35
N ALA A 41 6.29 1.38 5.64
CA ALA A 41 5.39 1.08 4.53
C ALA A 41 3.91 1.00 4.98
N LEU A 42 3.65 0.45 6.17
CA LEU A 42 2.31 0.41 6.76
C LEU A 42 1.78 1.81 7.08
N ASP A 43 2.62 2.71 7.59
CA ASP A 43 2.23 4.09 7.87
C ASP A 43 1.85 4.83 6.58
N ASN A 44 2.70 4.71 5.55
CA ASN A 44 2.43 5.24 4.22
C ASN A 44 1.12 4.68 3.63
N TYR A 45 0.89 3.38 3.75
CA TYR A 45 -0.35 2.73 3.33
C TYR A 45 -1.57 3.32 4.06
N ARG A 46 -1.51 3.49 5.39
CA ARG A 46 -2.60 4.05 6.17
C ARG A 46 -2.91 5.50 5.76
N ALA A 47 -1.88 6.30 5.53
CA ALA A 47 -2.01 7.67 5.05
C ALA A 47 -2.65 7.71 3.64
N ALA A 48 -2.17 6.88 2.72
CA ALA A 48 -2.72 6.73 1.38
C ALA A 48 -4.18 6.27 1.41
N LEU A 49 -4.51 5.29 2.27
CA LEU A 49 -5.86 4.76 2.40
C LEU A 49 -6.83 5.82 2.93
N LYS A 50 -6.40 6.64 3.89
CA LYS A 50 -7.19 7.76 4.39
C LYS A 50 -7.45 8.79 3.29
N ALA A 51 -6.43 9.14 2.51
CA ALA A 51 -6.59 10.08 1.40
C ALA A 51 -7.50 9.53 0.29
N TRP A 52 -7.36 8.24 -0.03
CA TRP A 52 -8.22 7.52 -0.96
C TRP A 52 -9.69 7.53 -0.50
N LYS A 53 -9.95 7.16 0.76
CA LYS A 53 -11.29 7.20 1.35
C LYS A 53 -11.90 8.59 1.26
N ALA A 54 -11.15 9.64 1.61
CA ALA A 54 -11.66 11.02 1.52
C ALA A 54 -12.07 11.44 0.09
N ARG A 55 -11.36 10.96 -0.95
CA ARG A 55 -11.72 11.23 -2.36
C ARG A 55 -12.94 10.44 -2.82
N HIS A 56 -13.10 9.21 -2.33
CA HIS A 56 -14.17 8.29 -2.73
C HIS A 56 -15.47 8.48 -1.93
N GLU A 57 -15.40 8.88 -0.66
CA GLU A 57 -16.55 9.21 0.18
C GLU A 57 -17.30 10.46 -0.34
N GLY A 58 -16.60 11.38 -1.02
CA GLY A 58 -17.20 12.55 -1.67
C GLY A 58 -17.90 12.28 -3.02
N LYS A 59 -17.81 11.05 -3.56
CA LYS A 59 -18.39 10.65 -4.86
C LYS A 59 -19.70 9.86 -4.74
N SER A 60 -20.17 9.63 -3.51
CA SER A 60 -21.43 8.92 -3.21
C SER A 60 -22.61 9.85 -2.86
N GLY A 61 -22.51 11.16 -3.16
CA GLY A 61 -23.57 12.15 -2.93
C GLY A 61 -24.42 12.38 -4.16
#